data_AF-A0A126R740-F1
#
_entry.id   AF-A0A126R740-F1
#
_cell.length_a   1.000
_cell.length_b   1.000
_cell.length_c   1.000
_cell.angle_alpha   90.00
_cell.angle_beta   90.00
_cell.angle_gamma   90.00
#
_symmetry.space_group_name_H-M   'P 1'
#
loop_
_entity.id
_entity.type
_entity.pdbx_description
1 polymer ?
#
loop_
_entity_poly.entity_id
_entity_poly.type
_entity_poly.pdbx_seq_one_letter_code
_entity_poly.pdbx_strand_id
1 'polypeptide(L)'
;MLTIQFRAKIVTIYYTDDTIAYRRIKIPSIARHLCDMNAFRRSRKFGAYANSDLFLAMVTRALKENGIANFLRMGALPEGVAVDESGFLAGVTITLPDR
;
A
#
# COMPACT_ATOMS: atom_id res chain seq x y z
N MET A 1 -2.26 -9.27 11.92
CA MET A 1 -2.42 -8.16 10.95
C MET A 1 -1.10 -8.00 10.22
N LEU A 2 -1.14 -7.94 8.89
CA LEU A 2 0.05 -7.89 8.05
C LEU A 2 0.22 -6.46 7.56
N THR A 3 1.35 -5.83 7.86
CA THR A 3 1.54 -4.40 7.59
C THR A 3 2.58 -4.19 6.50
N ILE A 4 2.29 -3.22 5.63
CA ILE A 4 3.21 -2.71 4.62
C ILE A 4 3.30 -1.20 4.80
N GLN A 5 4.52 -0.70 4.97
CA GLN A 5 4.77 0.70 5.29
C GLN A 5 5.72 1.31 4.27
N PHE A 6 5.38 2.50 3.78
CA PHE A 6 6.27 3.28 2.92
C PHE A 6 5.95 4.77 3.02
N ARG A 7 6.87 5.61 2.52
CA ARG A 7 6.68 7.05 2.42
C ARG A 7 6.56 7.45 0.96
N ALA A 8 5.61 8.33 0.65
CA ALA A 8 5.41 8.78 -0.73
C ALA A 8 4.90 10.23 -0.79
N LYS A 9 5.19 10.88 -1.91
CA LYS A 9 4.73 12.26 -2.16
C LYS A 9 3.26 12.25 -2.61
N ILE A 10 2.47 13.15 -2.03
CA ILE A 10 1.11 13.42 -2.50
C ILE A 10 1.18 14.31 -3.74
N VAL A 11 0.48 13.90 -4.80
CA VAL A 11 0.38 14.66 -6.05
C VAL A 11 -1.06 15.12 -6.23
N THR A 12 -1.24 16.43 -6.38
CA THR A 12 -2.53 17.03 -6.74
C THR A 12 -2.70 16.98 -8.26
N ILE A 13 -3.86 16.48 -8.69
CA ILE A 13 -4.27 16.42 -10.09
C ILE A 13 -5.34 17.48 -10.30
N TYR A 14 -5.19 18.24 -11.37
CA TYR A 14 -6.08 19.32 -11.77
C TYR A 14 -6.83 18.91 -13.04
N TYR A 15 -8.03 19.47 -13.21
CA TYR A 15 -8.74 19.46 -14.48
C TYR A 15 -8.10 20.47 -15.45
N THR A 16 -8.54 20.47 -16.71
CA THR A 16 -8.02 21.37 -17.75
C THR A 16 -8.31 22.84 -17.47
N ASP A 17 -9.28 23.13 -16.60
CA ASP A 17 -9.67 24.48 -16.15
C ASP A 17 -8.97 24.91 -14.85
N ASP A 18 -7.86 24.23 -14.49
CA ASP A 18 -7.08 24.44 -13.26
C ASP A 18 -7.83 24.17 -11.94
N THR A 19 -9.04 23.62 -11.98
CA THR A 19 -9.74 23.20 -10.76
C THR A 19 -9.20 21.87 -10.21
N ILE A 20 -9.21 21.69 -8.89
CA ILE A 20 -8.66 20.47 -8.26
C ILE A 20 -9.57 19.28 -8.55
N ALA A 21 -9.05 18.27 -9.25
CA ALA A 21 -9.76 17.02 -9.50
C ALA A 21 -9.64 16.04 -8.33
N TYR A 22 -8.41 15.74 -7.90
CA TYR A 22 -8.14 14.88 -6.75
C TYR A 22 -6.66 14.87 -6.36
N ARG A 23 -6.38 14.43 -5.12
CA ARG A 23 -5.03 14.12 -4.64
C ARG A 23 -4.80 12.62 -4.71
N ARG A 24 -3.60 12.21 -5.14
CA ARG A 24 -3.19 10.80 -5.21
C ARG A 24 -1.80 10.56 -4.66
N ILE A 25 -1.57 9.33 -4.22
CA ILE A 25 -0.25 8.79 -3.86
C ILE A 25 0.10 7.66 -4.82
N LYS A 26 1.31 7.67 -5.38
CA LYS A 26 1.82 6.54 -6.17
C LYS A 26 2.37 5.47 -5.23
N ILE A 27 1.93 4.23 -5.42
CA ILE A 27 2.45 3.09 -4.66
C ILE A 27 3.80 2.68 -5.28
N PRO A 28 4.87 2.59 -4.48
CA PRO A 28 6.17 2.13 -4.98
C PRO A 28 6.11 0.65 -5.36
N SER A 29 7.14 0.16 -6.05
CA SER A 29 7.30 -1.28 -6.24
C SER A 29 7.41 -1.94 -4.86
N ILE A 30 6.52 -2.89 -4.58
CA ILE A 30 6.49 -3.57 -3.28
C ILE A 30 7.73 -4.45 -3.16
N ALA A 31 8.48 -4.23 -2.10
CA ALA A 31 9.69 -4.97 -1.78
C ALA A 31 9.64 -5.47 -0.34
N ARG A 32 10.40 -6.53 -0.03
CA ARG A 32 10.38 -7.19 1.28
C ARG A 32 10.66 -6.24 2.45
N HIS A 33 11.51 -5.22 2.27
CA HIS A 33 11.85 -4.26 3.31
C HIS A 33 10.70 -3.29 3.67
N LEU A 34 9.66 -3.21 2.84
CA LEU A 34 8.45 -2.42 3.14
C LEU A 34 7.44 -3.24 3.94
N CYS A 35 7.59 -4.56 3.99
CA CYS A 35 6.68 -5.47 4.66
C CYS A 35 7.18 -5.81 6.07
N ASP A 36 6.28 -5.94 7.03
CA ASP A 36 6.61 -6.56 8.32
C ASP A 36 6.82 -8.08 8.13
N MET A 37 8.04 -8.45 7.78
CA MET A 37 8.40 -9.84 7.49
C MET A 37 8.17 -10.77 8.70
N ASN A 38 8.17 -10.27 9.93
CA ASN A 38 7.89 -11.09 11.11
C ASN A 38 6.40 -11.43 11.21
N ALA A 39 5.51 -10.49 10.87
CA ALA A 39 4.09 -10.77 10.74
C ALA A 39 3.81 -11.70 9.54
N PHE A 40 4.40 -11.42 8.38
CA PHE A 40 4.20 -12.24 7.17
C PHE A 40 4.69 -13.68 7.32
N ARG A 41 5.81 -13.94 7.99
CA ARG A 41 6.30 -15.31 8.28
C ARG A 41 5.36 -16.13 9.16
N ARG A 42 4.63 -15.48 10.07
CA ARG A 42 3.66 -16.13 10.97
C ARG A 42 2.27 -16.29 10.36
N SER A 43 2.03 -15.66 9.22
CA SER A 43 0.73 -15.67 8.57
C SER A 43 0.38 -17.04 8.01
N ARG A 44 -0.91 -17.40 8.06
CA ARG A 44 -1.39 -18.67 7.50
C ARG A 44 -1.25 -18.68 5.98
N LYS A 45 -1.56 -17.56 5.33
CA LYS A 45 -1.59 -17.43 3.87
C LYS A 45 -0.20 -17.22 3.25
N PHE A 46 0.66 -16.42 3.88
CA PHE A 46 1.95 -16.01 3.29
C PHE A 46 3.17 -16.63 3.98
N GLY A 47 3.01 -17.28 5.15
CA GLY A 47 4.13 -17.78 5.96
C GLY A 47 5.04 -18.75 5.19
N ALA A 48 4.44 -19.72 4.48
CA ALA A 48 5.17 -20.68 3.66
C ALA A 48 5.95 -20.02 2.50
N TYR A 49 5.49 -18.86 2.03
CA TYR A 49 6.08 -18.15 0.90
C TYR A 49 7.02 -17.02 1.33
N ALA A 50 7.10 -16.66 2.61
CA ALA A 50 7.81 -15.47 3.06
C ALA A 50 9.29 -15.40 2.64
N ASN A 51 9.94 -16.55 2.46
CA ASN A 51 11.33 -16.67 2.00
C ASN A 51 11.46 -17.02 0.51
N SER A 52 10.35 -17.20 -0.21
CA SER A 52 10.30 -17.49 -1.65
C SER A 52 10.22 -16.20 -2.48
N ASP A 53 10.64 -16.27 -3.73
CA ASP A 53 10.43 -15.18 -4.71
C ASP A 53 8.97 -15.00 -5.10
N LEU A 54 8.14 -16.01 -4.86
CA LEU A 54 6.69 -15.91 -5.04
C LEU A 54 6.01 -14.98 -4.01
N PHE A 55 6.69 -14.65 -2.91
CA PHE A 55 6.15 -13.76 -1.88
C PHE A 55 5.63 -12.44 -2.44
N LEU A 56 6.45 -11.76 -3.25
CA LEU A 56 6.13 -10.42 -3.76
C LEU A 56 4.96 -10.47 -4.74
N ALA A 57 4.90 -11.50 -5.58
CA ALA A 57 3.76 -11.73 -6.46
C ALA A 57 2.45 -11.97 -5.67
N MET A 58 2.52 -12.77 -4.61
CA MET A 58 1.37 -13.05 -3.73
C MET A 58 0.88 -11.80 -2.99
N VAL A 59 1.80 -11.00 -2.45
CA VAL A 59 1.44 -9.73 -1.78
C VAL A 59 0.84 -8.75 -2.78
N THR A 60 1.44 -8.62 -3.97
CA THR A 60 0.92 -7.72 -5.02
C THR A 60 -0.48 -8.14 -5.47
N ARG A 61 -0.73 -9.45 -5.58
CA ARG A 61 -2.07 -9.97 -5.87
C ARG A 61 -3.05 -9.65 -4.75
N ALA A 62 -2.68 -9.88 -3.49
CA ALA A 62 -3.53 -9.57 -2.35
C ALA A 62 -3.86 -8.07 -2.25
N LEU A 63 -2.91 -7.18 -2.55
CA LEU A 63 -3.16 -5.75 -2.63
C LEU A 63 -4.23 -5.41 -3.67
N LYS A 64 -4.12 -5.98 -4.89
CA LYS A 64 -5.13 -5.79 -5.94
C LYS A 64 -6.50 -6.32 -5.55
N GLU A 65 -6.56 -7.48 -4.89
CA GLU A 65 -7.81 -8.07 -4.37
C GLU A 65 -8.48 -7.16 -3.32
N ASN A 66 -7.71 -6.35 -2.57
CA ASN A 66 -8.21 -5.37 -1.62
C ASN A 66 -8.42 -3.97 -2.25
N GLY A 67 -8.45 -3.87 -3.58
CA GLY A 67 -8.66 -2.60 -4.28
C GLY A 67 -7.45 -1.65 -4.25
N ILE A 68 -6.28 -2.12 -3.80
CA ILE A 68 -5.05 -1.35 -3.74
C ILE A 68 -4.29 -1.55 -5.06
N ALA A 69 -4.44 -0.58 -5.96
CA ALA A 69 -3.83 -0.56 -7.28
C ALA A 69 -2.48 0.17 -7.29
N ASN A 70 -2.09 0.78 -8.43
CA ASN A 70 -0.83 1.53 -8.55
C ASN A 70 -0.88 2.92 -7.88
N PHE A 71 -2.09 3.43 -7.62
CA PHE A 71 -2.32 4.74 -7.03
C PHE A 71 -3.40 4.66 -5.96
N LEU A 72 -3.22 5.40 -4.88
CA LEU A 72 -4.22 5.62 -3.84
C LEU A 72 -4.81 7.02 -4.02
N ARG A 73 -6.13 7.12 -4.13
CA ARG A 73 -6.83 8.42 -4.16
C ARG A 73 -7.17 8.82 -2.74
N MET A 74 -6.72 10.00 -2.31
CA MET A 74 -6.87 10.44 -0.91
C MET A 74 -8.33 10.61 -0.45
N GLY A 75 -9.24 10.91 -1.38
CA GLY A 75 -10.69 11.00 -1.11
C GLY A 75 -11.44 9.67 -1.16
N ALA A 76 -10.76 8.55 -1.45
CA ALA A 76 -11.36 7.23 -1.58
C ALA A 76 -10.33 6.16 -1.21
N LEU A 77 -9.84 6.22 0.04
CA LEU A 77 -8.88 5.24 0.54
C LEU A 77 -9.57 3.88 0.75
N PRO A 78 -8.99 2.77 0.24
CA PRO A 78 -9.49 1.43 0.50
C PRO A 78 -9.44 1.09 2.00
N GLU A 79 -10.25 0.13 2.42
CA GLU A 79 -10.22 -0.37 3.79
C GLU A 79 -8.83 -0.92 4.14
N GLY A 80 -8.35 -0.61 5.36
CA GLY A 80 -7.03 -1.02 5.82
C GLY A 80 -5.88 -0.12 5.36
N VAL A 81 -6.14 0.99 4.65
CA VAL A 81 -5.11 1.98 4.29
C VAL A 81 -5.20 3.20 5.21
N ALA A 82 -4.10 3.50 5.89
CA ALA A 82 -3.92 4.73 6.67
C ALA A 82 -2.84 5.60 6.03
N VAL A 83 -3.08 6.91 5.98
CA VAL A 83 -2.13 7.89 5.45
C VAL A 83 -1.94 9.01 6.46
N ASP A 84 -0.69 9.26 6.84
CA ASP A 84 -0.26 10.36 7.69
C ASP A 84 0.37 11.46 6.83
N GLU A 85 -0.24 12.66 6.81
CA GLU A 85 0.21 13.82 6.04
C GLU A 85 1.05 14.81 6.86
N SER A 86 1.39 14.51 8.12
CA SER A 86 2.10 15.44 9.02
C SER A 86 3.52 15.79 8.57
N GLY A 87 4.16 14.93 7.76
CA GLY A 87 5.51 15.11 7.24
C GLY A 87 5.57 15.61 5.79
N PHE A 88 6.78 15.98 5.34
CA PHE A 88 7.03 16.34 3.93
C PHE A 88 6.68 15.22 2.95
N LEU A 89 6.89 13.97 3.35
CA LEU A 89 6.38 12.78 2.66
C LEU A 89 5.27 12.16 3.51
N ALA A 90 4.19 11.75 2.85
CA ALA A 90 3.11 11.08 3.54
C ALA A 90 3.51 9.66 3.94
N GLY A 91 3.30 9.32 5.21
CA GLY A 91 3.50 7.97 5.74
C GLY A 91 2.29 7.11 5.43
N VAL A 92 2.45 6.09 4.58
CA VAL A 92 1.37 5.17 4.20
C VAL A 92 1.55 3.86 4.93
N THR A 93 0.51 3.41 5.61
CA THR A 93 0.43 2.08 6.23
C THR A 93 -0.74 1.31 5.61
N ILE A 94 -0.44 0.16 5.03
CA ILE A 94 -1.43 -0.76 4.48
C ILE A 94 -1.51 -1.97 5.41
N THR A 95 -2.71 -2.30 5.85
CA THR A 95 -3.00 -3.47 6.68
C THR A 95 -3.76 -4.48 5.85
N LEU A 96 -3.17 -5.65 5.65
CA LEU A 96 -3.80 -6.79 4.99
C LEU A 96 -4.38 -7.75 6.04
N PRO A 97 -5.59 -8.28 5.81
CA PRO A 97 -6.17 -9.31 6.65
C PRO A 97 -5.42 -10.64 6.44
N ASP A 98 -5.17 -11.34 7.54
CA ASP A 98 -4.60 -12.69 7.55
C ASP A 98 -5.77 -13.69 7.58
N ARG A 99 -6.37 -13.96 6.41
CA ARG A 99 -7.44 -14.94 6.22
C ARG A 99 -6.88 -16.22 5.61
#